data_AF-A0A383DMI5-F1
#
_entry.id   AF-A0A383DMI5-F1
#
_cell.length_a   1.000
_cell.length_b   1.000
_cell.length_c   1.000
_cell.angle_alpha   90.00
_cell.angle_beta   90.00
_cell.angle_gamma   90.00
#
_symmetry.space_group_name_H-M   'P 1'
#
loop_
_entity.id
_entity.type
_entity.pdbx_description
1 polymer ?
#
loop_
_entity_poly.entity_id
_entity_poly.type
_entity_poly.pdbx_seq_one_letter_code
_entity_poly.pdbx_strand_id
1 'polypeptide(L)'
;MTFTACFPLMLYPGTSLWEKSEKAGIPLSDACEFEWHSGEGSVRFDPLTMKRIKNMTKLATMFIKYDMSERWIRALMDLDLNASSSRQLSECQYLESLTFRLGDQVEEDFDEILTGMNFKY
;
A
#
# COMPACT_ATOMS: atom_id res chain seq x y z
N MET A 1 6.09 11.40 -16.92
CA MET A 1 5.01 11.37 -15.91
C MET A 1 5.60 10.80 -14.62
N THR A 2 5.27 11.34 -13.46
CA THR A 2 5.87 10.89 -12.18
C THR A 2 4.97 9.85 -11.53
N PHE A 3 5.43 8.60 -11.45
CA PHE A 3 4.79 7.59 -10.63
C PHE A 3 4.94 7.95 -9.15
N THR A 4 3.85 7.84 -8.40
CA THR A 4 3.88 8.04 -6.95
C THR A 4 3.17 6.89 -6.27
N ALA A 5 3.82 6.35 -5.24
CA ALA A 5 3.23 5.39 -4.34
C ALA A 5 3.40 5.87 -2.90
N CYS A 6 2.40 5.58 -2.08
CA CYS A 6 2.44 5.82 -0.64
C CYS A 6 2.47 4.47 0.07
N PHE A 7 3.42 4.31 0.97
CA PHE A 7 3.60 3.10 1.75
C PHE A 7 3.58 3.45 3.23
N PRO A 8 3.03 2.58 4.09
CA PRO A 8 3.21 2.75 5.52
C PRO A 8 4.70 2.64 5.86
N LEU A 9 5.10 3.22 7.00
CA LEU A 9 6.49 3.15 7.44
C LEU A 9 6.92 1.70 7.67
N MET A 10 7.94 1.27 6.92
CA MET A 10 8.57 -0.03 7.05
C MET A 10 9.83 0.09 7.92
N LEU A 11 9.71 -0.36 9.17
CA LEU A 11 10.80 -0.66 10.08
C LEU A 11 11.19 -2.13 9.88
N TYR A 12 12.35 -2.37 9.28
CA TYR A 12 12.85 -3.73 9.08
C TYR A 12 13.43 -4.30 10.37
N PRO A 13 13.06 -5.53 10.77
CA PRO A 13 13.65 -6.21 11.92
C PRO A 13 15.18 -6.24 11.85
N GLY A 14 15.84 -6.02 12.99
CA GLY A 14 17.30 -6.02 13.09
C GLY A 14 17.98 -4.71 12.65
N THR A 15 17.23 -3.69 12.25
CA THR A 15 17.79 -2.35 12.01
C THR A 15 17.88 -1.55 13.32
N SER A 16 18.82 -0.59 13.40
CA SER A 16 18.95 0.28 14.58
C SER A 16 17.65 1.04 14.91
N LEU A 17 16.86 1.40 13.89
CA LEU A 17 15.57 2.06 14.10
C LEU A 17 14.53 1.11 14.69
N TRP A 18 14.47 -0.15 14.22
CA TRP A 18 13.63 -1.19 14.82
C TRP A 18 13.95 -1.41 16.29
N GLU A 19 15.23 -1.62 16.62
CA GLU A 19 15.68 -1.83 18.00
C GLU A 19 15.34 -0.65 18.92
N LYS A 20 15.48 0.58 18.43
CA LYS A 20 15.12 1.78 19.19
C LYS A 20 13.61 1.87 19.41
N SER A 21 12.81 1.56 18.40
CA SER A 21 11.34 1.55 18.49
C SER A 21 10.84 0.48 19.46
N GLU A 22 11.42 -0.72 19.40
CA GLU A 22 11.12 -1.82 20.33
C GLU A 22 11.49 -1.44 21.77
N LYS A 23 12.70 -0.91 22.00
CA LYS A 23 13.14 -0.42 23.32
C LYS A 23 12.27 0.70 23.87
N ALA A 24 11.67 1.51 23.00
CA ALA A 24 10.73 2.57 23.36
C ALA A 24 9.30 2.05 23.62
N GLY A 25 9.04 0.75 23.47
CA GLY A 25 7.73 0.14 23.69
C GLY A 25 6.72 0.42 22.57
N ILE A 26 7.18 0.80 21.38
CA ILE A 26 6.30 0.97 20.23
C ILE A 26 5.74 -0.39 19.81
N PRO A 27 4.41 -0.55 19.64
CA PRO A 27 3.85 -1.78 19.13
C PRO A 27 4.29 -2.02 17.69
N LEU A 28 5.10 -3.06 17.46
CA LEU A 28 5.59 -3.43 16.14
C LEU A 28 4.88 -4.70 15.62
N SER A 29 4.82 -4.84 14.30
CA SER A 29 4.32 -6.02 13.61
C SER A 29 5.48 -6.80 13.03
N ASP A 30 5.58 -8.07 13.42
CA ASP A 30 6.58 -9.01 12.87
C ASP A 30 6.35 -9.29 11.37
N ALA A 31 5.12 -9.04 10.89
CA ALA A 31 4.70 -9.24 9.51
C ALA A 31 5.21 -8.16 8.53
N CYS A 32 6.27 -7.41 8.87
CA CYS A 32 6.94 -6.48 7.96
C CYS A 32 7.78 -7.24 6.91
N GLU A 33 7.14 -8.15 6.18
CA GLU A 33 7.73 -8.98 5.14
C GLU A 33 7.66 -8.23 3.80
N PHE A 34 8.50 -7.22 3.56
CA PHE A 34 8.78 -6.62 2.23
C PHE A 34 7.60 -6.29 1.28
N GLU A 35 6.36 -6.28 1.75
CA GLU A 35 5.15 -6.19 0.91
C GLU A 35 4.63 -4.77 0.86
N TRP A 36 4.64 -4.18 -0.34
CA TRP A 36 4.44 -2.74 -0.50
C TRP A 36 2.99 -2.36 -0.83
N HIS A 37 2.19 -3.28 -1.38
CA HIS A 37 0.83 -2.99 -1.88
C HIS A 37 -0.31 -3.38 -0.93
N SER A 38 -0.04 -4.14 0.14
CA SER A 38 -1.04 -4.51 1.16
C SER A 38 -1.41 -3.33 2.08
N GLY A 39 -0.53 -2.33 2.18
CA GLY A 39 -0.65 -1.24 3.15
C GLY A 39 -0.41 -1.68 4.60
N GLU A 40 0.23 -2.84 4.81
CA GLU A 40 0.66 -3.28 6.14
C GLU A 40 2.02 -2.68 6.49
N GLY A 41 2.04 -1.90 7.57
CA GLY A 41 3.25 -1.28 8.10
C GLY A 41 3.84 -2.04 9.27
N SER A 42 5.05 -1.64 9.67
CA SER A 42 5.74 -2.24 10.81
C SER A 42 5.22 -1.75 12.15
N VAL A 43 4.59 -0.58 12.21
CA VAL A 43 4.02 -0.02 13.43
C VAL A 43 2.54 -0.39 13.51
N ARG A 44 2.11 -0.96 14.62
CA ARG A 44 0.70 -1.26 14.89
C ARG A 44 0.02 -0.05 15.50
N PHE A 45 -1.01 0.44 14.82
CA PHE A 45 -1.90 1.48 15.33
C PHE A 45 -3.24 0.88 15.78
N ASP A 46 -4.13 1.73 16.29
CA ASP A 46 -5.51 1.34 16.52
C ASP A 46 -6.21 0.89 15.22
N PRO A 47 -7.28 0.09 15.29
CA PRO A 47 -7.92 -0.48 14.10
C PRO A 47 -8.40 0.56 13.07
N LEU A 48 -8.88 1.72 13.52
CA LEU A 48 -9.35 2.78 12.62
C LEU A 48 -8.16 3.41 11.88
N THR A 49 -7.08 3.73 12.58
CA THR A 49 -5.86 4.25 11.96
C THR A 49 -5.27 3.25 10.98
N MET A 50 -5.21 1.97 11.33
CA MET A 50 -4.73 0.92 10.41
C MET A 50 -5.58 0.82 9.13
N LYS A 51 -6.92 0.88 9.25
CA LYS A 51 -7.83 0.91 8.10
C LYS A 51 -7.55 2.11 7.20
N ARG A 52 -7.43 3.30 7.78
CA ARG A 52 -7.14 4.54 7.04
C ARG A 52 -5.81 4.48 6.31
N ILE A 53 -4.76 3.95 6.95
CA ILE A 53 -3.44 3.73 6.34
C ILE A 53 -3.58 2.79 5.13
N LYS A 54 -4.23 1.63 5.30
CA LYS A 54 -4.44 0.66 4.21
C LYS A 54 -5.25 1.22 3.04
N ASN A 55 -6.22 2.09 3.31
CA ASN A 55 -7.00 2.74 2.26
C ASN A 55 -6.17 3.85 1.58
N MET A 56 -5.40 4.62 2.34
CA MET A 56 -4.56 5.69 1.81
C MET A 56 -3.49 5.15 0.86
N THR A 57 -2.86 4.01 1.15
CA THR A 57 -1.84 3.40 0.28
C THR A 57 -2.41 3.02 -1.09
N LYS A 58 -3.69 2.60 -1.11
CA LYS A 58 -4.45 2.27 -2.33
C LYS A 58 -4.93 3.52 -3.10
N LEU A 59 -5.28 4.59 -2.39
CA LEU A 59 -5.86 5.80 -2.96
C LEU A 59 -4.81 6.87 -3.33
N ALA A 60 -3.56 6.74 -2.89
CA ALA A 60 -2.53 7.75 -3.09
C ALA A 60 -2.30 8.09 -4.57
N THR A 61 -2.36 7.10 -5.46
CA THR A 61 -2.26 7.34 -6.91
C THR A 61 -3.40 8.22 -7.41
N MET A 62 -4.64 8.01 -6.94
CA MET A 62 -5.79 8.87 -7.27
C MET A 62 -5.55 10.31 -6.82
N PHE A 63 -5.02 10.50 -5.61
CA PHE A 63 -4.74 11.83 -5.07
C PHE A 63 -3.69 12.58 -5.90
N ILE A 64 -2.59 11.90 -6.25
CA ILE A 64 -1.39 12.56 -6.79
C ILE A 64 -1.37 12.57 -8.32
N LYS A 65 -1.63 11.43 -8.96
CA LYS A 65 -1.58 11.30 -10.43
C LYS A 65 -2.81 11.94 -11.09
N TYR A 66 -3.98 11.76 -10.49
CA TYR A 66 -5.26 12.20 -11.04
C TYR A 66 -5.77 13.51 -10.41
N ASP A 67 -4.95 14.18 -9.59
CA ASP A 67 -5.25 15.46 -8.93
C ASP A 67 -6.62 15.47 -8.22
N MET A 68 -6.95 14.35 -7.57
CA MET A 68 -8.23 14.23 -6.88
C MET A 68 -8.25 15.14 -5.66
N SER A 69 -9.36 15.83 -5.40
CA SER A 69 -9.43 16.74 -4.25
C SER A 69 -9.20 16.00 -2.92
N GLU A 70 -8.49 16.65 -2.00
CA GLU A 70 -8.25 16.13 -0.63
C GLU A 70 -9.56 15.77 0.09
N ARG A 71 -10.62 16.55 -0.11
CA ARG A 71 -11.94 16.31 0.50
C ARG A 71 -12.52 14.95 0.12
N TRP A 72 -12.38 14.56 -1.15
CA TRP A 72 -12.83 13.25 -1.63
C TRP A 72 -11.97 12.14 -1.04
N ILE A 73 -10.65 12.25 -1.08
CA ILE A 73 -9.74 11.24 -0.52
C ILE A 73 -10.02 11.01 0.96
N ARG A 74 -10.21 12.07 1.75
CA ARG A 74 -10.58 11.96 3.17
C ARG A 74 -11.88 11.21 3.40
N ALA A 75 -12.90 11.43 2.57
CA ALA A 75 -14.15 10.70 2.65
C ALA A 75 -13.97 9.21 2.29
N LEU A 76 -13.14 8.91 1.30
CA LEU A 76 -12.88 7.55 0.83
C LEU A 76 -12.04 6.73 1.82
N MET A 77 -11.16 7.36 2.60
CA MET A 77 -10.33 6.66 3.59
C MET A 77 -11.13 5.92 4.66
N ASP A 78 -12.34 6.35 4.97
CA ASP A 78 -13.21 5.73 5.98
C ASP A 78 -14.16 4.66 5.41
N LEU A 79 -14.14 4.42 4.09
CA LEU A 79 -14.93 3.36 3.47
C LEU A 79 -14.48 1.97 3.89
N ASP A 80 -15.44 1.09 4.13
CA ASP A 80 -15.20 -0.35 4.26
C ASP A 80 -15.07 -0.97 2.86
N LEU A 81 -13.83 -1.24 2.46
CA LEU A 81 -13.55 -2.00 1.26
C LEU A 81 -13.78 -3.48 1.54
N ASN A 82 -14.66 -4.10 0.77
CA ASN A 82 -14.74 -5.56 0.77
C ASN A 82 -13.48 -6.15 0.10
N ALA A 83 -13.30 -7.47 0.22
CA ALA A 83 -12.13 -8.17 -0.32
C ALA A 83 -11.93 -7.92 -1.83
N SER A 84 -13.02 -7.91 -2.62
CA SER A 84 -12.95 -7.68 -4.06
C SER A 84 -12.49 -6.26 -4.39
N SER A 85 -13.07 -5.24 -3.76
CA SER A 85 -12.69 -3.85 -3.98
C SER A 85 -11.27 -3.54 -3.47
N SER A 86 -10.87 -4.14 -2.34
CA SER A 86 -9.50 -4.02 -1.82
C SER A 86 -8.49 -4.59 -2.82
N ARG A 87 -8.78 -5.78 -3.37
CA ARG A 87 -7.96 -6.44 -4.38
C ARG A 87 -7.81 -5.58 -5.65
N GLN A 88 -8.92 -5.13 -6.23
CA GLN A 88 -8.90 -4.34 -7.47
C GLN A 88 -8.10 -3.04 -7.32
N LEU A 89 -8.26 -2.33 -6.19
CA LEU A 89 -7.52 -1.09 -5.93
C LEU A 89 -6.02 -1.36 -5.76
N SER A 90 -5.63 -2.45 -5.09
CA SER A 90 -4.22 -2.87 -5.01
C SER A 90 -3.67 -3.26 -6.38
N GLU A 91 -4.45 -3.95 -7.22
CA GLU A 91 -4.06 -4.32 -8.59
C GLU A 91 -3.83 -3.07 -9.45
N CYS A 92 -4.69 -2.04 -9.36
CA CYS A 92 -4.45 -0.76 -10.04
C CYS A 92 -3.12 -0.12 -9.64
N GLN A 93 -2.82 -0.08 -8.34
CA GLN A 93 -1.55 0.47 -7.85
C GLN A 93 -0.34 -0.35 -8.34
N TYR A 94 -0.47 -1.68 -8.34
CA TYR A 94 0.58 -2.58 -8.78
C TYR A 94 0.84 -2.46 -10.28
N LEU A 95 -0.21 -2.40 -11.10
CA LEU A 95 -0.11 -2.15 -12.54
C LEU A 95 0.60 -0.83 -12.82
N GLU A 96 0.16 0.26 -12.21
CA GLU A 96 0.79 1.59 -12.34
C GLU A 96 2.30 1.56 -12.00
N SER A 97 2.68 0.79 -10.98
CA SER A 97 4.08 0.59 -10.59
C SER A 97 4.87 -0.22 -11.62
N LEU A 98 4.26 -1.23 -12.23
CA LEU A 98 4.90 -2.03 -13.27
C LEU A 98 5.02 -1.26 -14.58
N THR A 99 3.95 -0.61 -15.03
CA THR A 99 3.94 0.25 -16.23
C THR A 99 5.00 1.33 -16.12
N PHE A 100 5.15 1.97 -14.96
CA PHE A 100 6.22 2.94 -14.75
C PHE A 100 7.64 2.34 -14.84
N ARG A 101 7.85 1.11 -14.35
CA ARG A 101 9.18 0.47 -14.29
C ARG A 101 9.58 -0.23 -15.57
N LEU A 102 8.62 -0.83 -16.27
CA LEU A 102 8.83 -1.78 -17.35
C LEU A 102 8.24 -1.30 -18.68
N GLY A 103 7.40 -0.26 -18.66
CA GLY A 103 6.73 0.30 -19.83
C GLY A 103 5.30 -0.24 -20.03
N ASP A 104 4.60 0.38 -20.97
CA ASP A 104 3.16 0.19 -21.21
C ASP A 104 2.79 -1.23 -21.68
N GLN A 105 3.76 -1.97 -22.24
CA GLN A 105 3.55 -3.35 -22.69
C GLN A 105 3.07 -4.30 -21.57
N VAL A 106 3.37 -3.97 -20.31
CA VAL A 106 2.95 -4.80 -19.16
C VAL A 106 1.44 -4.83 -18.98
N GLU A 107 0.69 -3.84 -19.50
CA GLU A 107 -0.77 -3.87 -19.41
C GLU A 107 -1.38 -5.10 -20.10
N GLU A 108 -0.75 -5.59 -21.17
CA GLU A 108 -1.20 -6.78 -21.91
C GLU A 108 -0.92 -8.08 -21.15
N ASP A 109 0.19 -8.12 -20.39
CA ASP A 109 0.67 -9.31 -19.69
C ASP A 109 0.25 -9.34 -18.19
N PHE A 110 -0.46 -8.31 -17.72
CA PHE A 110 -0.68 -8.08 -16.29
C PHE A 110 -1.42 -9.22 -15.59
N ASP A 111 -2.48 -9.74 -16.21
CA ASP A 111 -3.25 -10.86 -15.65
C ASP A 111 -2.40 -12.13 -15.56
N GLU A 112 -1.54 -12.40 -16.54
CA GLU A 112 -0.61 -13.53 -16.51
C GLU A 112 0.40 -13.38 -15.37
N ILE A 113 0.97 -12.19 -15.19
CA ILE A 113 1.86 -11.87 -14.07
C ILE A 113 1.16 -12.13 -12.73
N LEU A 114 -0.10 -11.70 -12.59
CA LEU A 114 -0.87 -11.91 -11.36
C LEU A 114 -1.10 -13.39 -11.06
N THR A 115 -1.33 -14.24 -12.08
CA THR A 115 -1.47 -15.69 -11.87
C THR A 115 -0.20 -16.35 -11.35
N GLY A 116 0.97 -15.79 -11.66
CA GLY A 116 2.27 -16.30 -11.22
C GLY A 116 2.64 -15.94 -9.78
N MET A 117 1.82 -15.17 -9.06
CA MET A 117 2.14 -14.66 -7.73
C MET A 117 1.03 -14.83 -6.70
N ASN A 118 1.41 -14.90 -5.42
CA ASN A 118 0.47 -14.83 -4.31
C ASN A 118 0.17 -13.35 -3.97
N PHE A 119 -0.73 -12.72 -4.73
CA PHE A 119 -1.03 -11.30 -4.58
C PHE A 119 -1.83 -11.01 -3.29
N LYS A 120 -1.19 -10.35 -2.31
CA LYS A 120 -1.84 -9.86 -1.08
C LYS A 120 -2.46 -8.47 -1.28
N TYR A 121 -3.56 -8.14 -0.58
CA TYR A 121 -4.31 -6.88 -0.78
C TYR A 121 -5.03 -6.39 0.48
#